data_AF-A0A2E4WI16-F1
#
_entry.id   AF-A0A2E4WI16-F1
#
_cell.length_a   1.000
_cell.length_b   1.000
_cell.length_c   1.000
_cell.angle_alpha   90.00
_cell.angle_beta   90.00
_cell.angle_gamma   90.00
#
_symmetry.space_group_name_H-M   'P 1'
#
loop_
_entity.id
_entity.type
_entity.pdbx_description
1 polymer ?
#
loop_
_entity_poly.entity_id
_entity_poly.type
_entity_poly.pdbx_seq_one_letter_code
_entity_poly.pdbx_strand_id
1 'polypeptide(L)'
;MVSNNESTLFASHLIQGDEEQIDNLISKAIVNPENLRDFFKELLCFSALYQRYSWSMDGVAFHPLIQLNALKNLASLRLNQPSKLIAEKAIEISQKSIKSRIDNGELNISDDELNKPLFTHEFISAIKSGDIEKAKIEAKKISMVSDNPSSVIEIIMEIGIMNMDELGAFVYSVYRSSIFSGSKNSHVFIALLLSCLDNRQWSFDIKRENQLSDLSLFMNFALENSNLSELNLFSTAIRLWNGECVRQTNFREGLSFWAINRFDALSIEESKRTSSINNSKKDIIYYIKSGNVHDLSNALIRAQSKNEWTWPANLVELWIKSSKSLDINFDHLDSVQSLAKGADPFSMVLIAKRLIEINGRSV
;
A
#
# COMPACT_ATOMS: atom_id res chain seq x y z
N MET A 1 -9.83 24.39 10.92
CA MET A 1 -11.00 23.50 11.06
C MET A 1 -11.51 23.22 9.66
N VAL A 2 -11.26 22.03 9.12
CA VAL A 2 -12.01 21.51 7.95
C VAL A 2 -13.06 20.59 8.57
N SER A 3 -14.29 20.72 8.12
CA SER A 3 -15.50 20.46 8.89
C SER A 3 -15.65 18.97 9.28
N ASN A 4 -15.97 18.71 10.56
CA ASN A 4 -16.46 17.38 11.00
C ASN A 4 -17.78 16.98 10.31
N ASN A 5 -18.46 17.93 9.66
CA ASN A 5 -19.76 17.71 8.99
C ASN A 5 -19.64 17.10 7.59
N GLU A 6 -18.62 17.43 6.80
CA GLU A 6 -18.48 16.87 5.43
C GLU A 6 -17.97 15.42 5.47
N SER A 7 -17.00 15.12 6.35
CA SER A 7 -16.50 13.75 6.52
C SER A 7 -17.57 12.79 7.09
N THR A 8 -18.53 13.31 7.86
CA THR A 8 -19.66 12.53 8.37
C THR A 8 -20.72 12.31 7.30
N LEU A 9 -20.96 13.28 6.42
CA LEU A 9 -21.84 13.13 5.26
C LEU A 9 -21.32 12.09 4.27
N PHE A 10 -20.04 12.15 3.89
CA PHE A 10 -19.42 11.16 3.00
C PHE A 10 -19.61 9.72 3.50
N ALA A 11 -19.29 9.50 4.79
CA ALA A 11 -19.47 8.21 5.42
C ALA A 11 -20.95 7.78 5.45
N SER A 12 -21.87 8.71 5.72
CA SER A 12 -23.30 8.41 5.76
C SER A 12 -23.84 7.94 4.41
N HIS A 13 -23.45 8.58 3.30
CA HIS A 13 -23.87 8.20 1.95
C HIS A 13 -23.37 6.80 1.58
N LEU A 14 -22.11 6.50 1.90
CA LEU A 14 -21.52 5.18 1.70
C LEU A 14 -22.21 4.08 2.50
N ILE A 15 -22.53 4.35 3.77
CA ILE A 15 -23.19 3.40 4.68
C ILE A 15 -24.63 3.14 4.26
N GLN A 16 -25.35 4.19 3.87
CA GLN A 16 -26.75 4.10 3.45
C GLN A 16 -26.92 3.53 2.05
N GLY A 17 -25.85 3.57 1.23
CA GLY A 17 -25.92 3.15 -0.17
C GLY A 17 -26.78 4.10 -1.02
N ASP A 18 -26.76 5.40 -0.71
CA ASP A 18 -27.50 6.42 -1.46
C ASP A 18 -26.86 6.60 -2.84
N GLU A 19 -27.43 5.95 -3.85
CA GLU A 19 -26.91 5.91 -5.22
C GLU A 19 -26.75 7.32 -5.83
N GLU A 20 -27.70 8.22 -5.60
CA GLU A 20 -27.65 9.59 -6.13
C GLU A 20 -26.49 10.37 -5.51
N GLN A 21 -26.32 10.28 -4.19
CA GLN A 21 -25.24 10.98 -3.51
C GLN A 21 -23.88 10.37 -3.84
N ILE A 22 -23.80 9.05 -4.00
CA ILE A 22 -22.58 8.36 -4.45
C ILE A 22 -22.19 8.81 -5.86
N ASP A 23 -23.15 8.89 -6.78
CA ASP A 23 -22.90 9.38 -8.14
C ASP A 23 -22.44 10.85 -8.15
N ASN A 24 -22.98 11.68 -7.25
CA ASN A 24 -22.53 13.06 -7.06
C ASN A 24 -21.08 13.12 -6.55
N LEU A 25 -20.71 12.27 -5.59
CA LEU A 25 -19.34 12.17 -5.07
C LEU A 25 -18.35 11.76 -6.17
N ILE A 26 -18.70 10.74 -6.97
CA ILE A 26 -17.88 10.27 -8.10
C ILE A 26 -17.76 11.37 -9.16
N SER A 27 -18.86 12.01 -9.52
CA SER A 27 -18.90 13.07 -10.52
C SER A 27 -18.03 14.26 -10.10
N LYS A 28 -18.05 14.62 -8.80
CA LYS A 28 -17.17 15.64 -8.24
C LYS A 28 -15.70 15.20 -8.29
N ALA A 29 -15.40 13.96 -7.93
CA ALA A 29 -14.04 13.42 -7.87
C ALA A 29 -13.31 13.48 -9.23
N ILE A 30 -14.04 13.33 -10.34
CA ILE A 30 -13.44 13.29 -11.68
C ILE A 30 -13.23 14.66 -12.34
N VAL A 31 -13.62 15.76 -11.67
CA VAL A 31 -13.53 17.12 -12.24
C VAL A 31 -12.08 17.58 -12.37
N ASN A 32 -11.26 17.35 -11.33
CA ASN A 32 -9.89 17.85 -11.27
C ASN A 32 -9.02 17.04 -10.28
N PRO A 33 -7.68 17.21 -10.30
CA PRO A 33 -6.77 16.47 -9.42
C PRO A 33 -7.00 16.67 -7.92
N GLU A 34 -7.46 17.84 -7.48
CA GLU A 34 -7.69 18.17 -6.07
C GLU A 34 -8.92 17.42 -5.55
N ASN A 35 -10.01 17.45 -6.30
CA ASN A 35 -11.22 16.70 -5.97
C ASN A 35 -10.95 15.19 -5.91
N LEU A 36 -10.15 14.65 -6.85
CA LEU A 36 -9.76 13.24 -6.83
C LEU A 36 -8.95 12.89 -5.58
N ARG A 37 -8.05 13.79 -5.18
CA ARG A 37 -7.24 13.62 -3.97
C ARG A 37 -8.11 13.61 -2.71
N ASP A 38 -9.03 14.56 -2.59
CA ASP A 38 -9.95 14.66 -1.45
C ASP A 38 -10.87 13.44 -1.38
N PHE A 39 -11.40 12.99 -2.52
CA PHE A 39 -12.17 11.76 -2.64
C PHE A 39 -11.43 10.53 -2.10
N PHE A 40 -10.19 10.28 -2.55
CA PHE A 40 -9.41 9.15 -2.03
C PHE A 40 -9.04 9.32 -0.57
N LYS A 41 -8.81 10.55 -0.10
CA LYS A 41 -8.53 10.81 1.31
C LYS A 41 -9.72 10.44 2.19
N GLU A 42 -10.93 10.83 1.79
CA GLU A 42 -12.16 10.48 2.49
C GLU A 42 -12.41 8.97 2.45
N LEU A 43 -12.18 8.29 1.31
CA LEU A 43 -12.30 6.84 1.20
C LEU A 43 -11.33 6.07 2.10
N LEU A 44 -10.06 6.49 2.15
CA LEU A 44 -9.07 5.81 2.98
C LEU A 44 -9.40 5.99 4.47
N CYS A 45 -9.84 7.18 4.89
CA CYS A 45 -10.33 7.39 6.24
C CYS A 45 -11.59 6.58 6.54
N PHE A 46 -12.54 6.53 5.60
CA PHE A 46 -13.75 5.72 5.72
C PHE A 46 -13.41 4.24 5.90
N SER A 47 -12.56 3.69 5.02
CA SER A 47 -12.13 2.29 5.10
C SER A 47 -11.49 1.99 6.46
N ALA A 48 -10.59 2.86 6.93
CA ALA A 48 -9.96 2.68 8.23
C ALA A 48 -10.92 2.80 9.42
N LEU A 49 -12.03 3.53 9.28
CA LEU A 49 -13.05 3.69 10.33
C LEU A 49 -14.10 2.58 10.33
N TYR A 50 -14.44 1.99 9.20
CA TYR A 50 -15.66 1.17 9.07
C TYR A 50 -15.39 -0.25 8.54
N GLN A 51 -14.17 -0.56 8.15
CA GLN A 51 -13.78 -1.91 7.73
C GLN A 51 -12.77 -2.48 8.72
N ARG A 52 -12.80 -3.81 8.90
CA ARG A 52 -11.89 -4.53 9.80
C ARG A 52 -10.82 -5.23 8.98
N TYR A 53 -9.66 -5.42 9.58
CA TYR A 53 -8.66 -6.32 9.03
C TYR A 53 -9.13 -7.77 9.20
N SER A 54 -8.57 -8.67 8.41
CA SER A 54 -8.80 -10.10 8.50
C SER A 54 -7.49 -10.84 8.31
N TRP A 55 -7.30 -11.96 9.00
CA TRP A 55 -6.21 -12.88 8.74
C TRP A 55 -6.61 -13.86 7.63
N SER A 56 -5.73 -14.07 6.64
CA SER A 56 -5.85 -15.17 5.71
C SER A 56 -5.58 -16.51 6.42
N MET A 57 -5.91 -17.63 5.75
CA MET A 57 -5.56 -18.97 6.27
C MET A 57 -4.05 -19.14 6.48
N ASP A 58 -3.25 -18.46 5.65
CA ASP A 58 -1.79 -18.47 5.72
C ASP A 58 -1.23 -17.46 6.74
N GLY A 59 -2.09 -16.83 7.56
CA GLY A 59 -1.66 -15.91 8.61
C GLY A 59 -1.25 -14.52 8.11
N VAL A 60 -1.71 -14.09 6.92
CA VAL A 60 -1.41 -12.76 6.35
C VAL A 60 -2.53 -11.78 6.66
N ALA A 61 -2.19 -10.61 7.19
CA ALA A 61 -3.15 -9.55 7.45
C ALA A 61 -3.61 -8.89 6.15
N PHE A 62 -4.93 -8.83 5.98
CA PHE A 62 -5.58 -8.19 4.84
C PHE A 62 -6.49 -7.06 5.30
N HIS A 63 -6.52 -5.97 4.53
CA HIS A 63 -7.45 -4.87 4.71
C HIS A 63 -7.75 -4.20 3.36
N PRO A 64 -8.98 -3.70 3.11
CA PRO A 64 -9.34 -3.03 1.86
C PRO A 64 -8.44 -1.85 1.47
N LEU A 65 -7.78 -1.22 2.45
CA LEU A 65 -6.76 -0.18 2.22
C LEU A 65 -5.64 -0.61 1.27
N ILE A 66 -5.32 -1.91 1.17
CA ILE A 66 -4.33 -2.42 0.21
C ILE A 66 -4.79 -2.13 -1.22
N GLN A 67 -6.02 -2.55 -1.56
CA GLN A 67 -6.60 -2.32 -2.88
C GLN A 67 -6.90 -0.84 -3.14
N LEU A 68 -7.38 -0.10 -2.13
CA LEU A 68 -7.66 1.33 -2.27
C LEU A 68 -6.38 2.14 -2.51
N ASN A 69 -5.25 1.80 -1.88
CA ASN A 69 -3.98 2.45 -2.19
C ASN A 69 -3.50 2.13 -3.59
N ALA A 70 -3.64 0.88 -4.04
CA ALA A 70 -3.30 0.50 -5.41
C ALA A 70 -4.14 1.29 -6.44
N LEU A 71 -5.47 1.34 -6.27
CA LEU A 71 -6.34 2.14 -7.13
C LEU A 71 -6.02 3.63 -7.10
N LYS A 72 -5.74 4.20 -5.92
CA LYS A 72 -5.30 5.60 -5.79
C LYS A 72 -4.03 5.86 -6.59
N ASN A 73 -3.03 4.99 -6.47
CA ASN A 73 -1.77 5.13 -7.21
C ASN A 73 -2.02 5.03 -8.72
N LEU A 74 -2.82 4.06 -9.17
CA LEU A 74 -3.18 3.90 -10.58
C LEU A 74 -3.98 5.10 -11.11
N ALA A 75 -4.94 5.62 -10.34
CA ALA A 75 -5.70 6.82 -10.68
C ALA A 75 -4.79 8.05 -10.84
N SER A 76 -3.76 8.17 -9.98
CA SER A 76 -2.80 9.27 -10.03
C SER A 76 -1.94 9.30 -11.30
N LEU A 77 -1.93 8.21 -12.07
CA LEU A 77 -1.24 8.19 -13.36
C LEU A 77 -1.99 8.98 -14.45
N ARG A 78 -3.23 9.40 -14.19
CA ARG A 78 -4.07 10.22 -15.07
C ARG A 78 -4.74 11.37 -14.33
N LEU A 79 -3.99 12.14 -13.53
CA LEU A 79 -4.55 13.28 -12.78
C LEU A 79 -5.30 14.29 -13.66
N ASN A 80 -4.82 14.54 -14.89
CA ASN A 80 -5.45 15.48 -15.82
C ASN A 80 -6.73 14.93 -16.48
N GLN A 81 -6.98 13.64 -16.36
CA GLN A 81 -8.19 12.99 -16.87
C GLN A 81 -8.56 11.83 -15.93
N PRO A 82 -9.06 12.13 -14.72
CA PRO A 82 -9.44 11.11 -13.75
C PRO A 82 -10.46 10.12 -14.33
N SER A 83 -10.37 8.87 -13.89
CA SER A 83 -11.24 7.80 -14.38
C SER A 83 -12.47 7.61 -13.50
N LYS A 84 -13.67 7.75 -14.07
CA LYS A 84 -14.94 7.46 -13.39
C LYS A 84 -14.99 6.02 -12.90
N LEU A 85 -14.56 5.07 -13.74
CA LEU A 85 -14.60 3.64 -13.43
C LEU A 85 -13.70 3.27 -12.25
N ILE A 86 -12.54 3.91 -12.13
CA ILE A 86 -11.65 3.70 -10.97
C ILE A 86 -12.29 4.26 -9.70
N ALA A 87 -12.93 5.43 -9.77
CA ALA A 87 -13.65 6.01 -8.63
C ALA A 87 -14.84 5.13 -8.20
N GLU A 88 -15.66 4.68 -9.15
CA GLU A 88 -16.76 3.72 -8.91
C GLU A 88 -16.28 2.44 -8.23
N LYS A 89 -15.21 1.84 -8.76
CA LYS A 89 -14.62 0.62 -8.17
C LYS A 89 -14.06 0.85 -6.76
N ALA A 90 -13.51 2.03 -6.48
CA ALA A 90 -13.03 2.37 -5.14
C ALA A 90 -14.18 2.52 -4.12
N ILE A 91 -15.33 3.08 -4.54
CA ILE A 91 -16.57 3.08 -3.74
C ILE A 91 -17.01 1.64 -3.47
N GLU A 92 -17.10 0.82 -4.51
CA GLU A 92 -17.55 -0.57 -4.39
C GLU A 92 -16.70 -1.36 -3.38
N ILE A 93 -15.37 -1.22 -3.42
CA ILE A 93 -14.46 -1.84 -2.43
C ILE A 93 -14.73 -1.34 -1.01
N SER A 94 -15.06 -0.05 -0.86
CA SER A 94 -15.31 0.57 0.44
C SER A 94 -16.67 0.15 1.03
N GLN A 95 -17.66 -0.12 0.17
CA GLN A 95 -18.98 -0.59 0.58
C GLN A 95 -19.02 -2.08 0.93
N LYS A 96 -18.05 -2.86 0.45
CA LYS A 96 -17.93 -4.26 0.86
C LYS A 96 -17.62 -4.35 2.36
N SER A 97 -18.39 -5.19 3.05
CA SER A 97 -18.10 -5.57 4.43
C SER A 97 -18.04 -4.39 5.41
N ILE A 98 -18.86 -3.35 5.21
CA ILE A 98 -19.06 -2.29 6.20
C ILE A 98 -19.47 -2.94 7.54
N LYS A 99 -18.76 -2.58 8.60
CA LYS A 99 -19.03 -2.98 9.98
C LYS A 99 -19.39 -1.76 10.82
N SER A 100 -19.73 -2.01 12.08
CA SER A 100 -19.78 -0.93 13.06
C SER A 100 -18.45 -0.19 13.05
N ARG A 101 -18.53 1.15 13.20
CA ARG A 101 -17.37 2.01 13.33
C ARG A 101 -16.37 1.36 14.28
N ILE A 102 -15.10 1.34 13.91
CA ILE A 102 -14.01 1.03 14.82
C ILE A 102 -14.15 2.02 15.96
N ASP A 103 -14.72 1.52 17.06
CA ASP A 103 -14.78 2.27 18.29
C ASP A 103 -13.34 2.41 18.73
N ASN A 104 -12.82 3.64 18.58
CA ASN A 104 -11.47 3.93 18.97
C ASN A 104 -11.31 3.80 20.49
N GLY A 105 -12.41 3.68 21.23
CA GLY A 105 -12.45 3.90 22.66
C GLY A 105 -11.95 5.32 22.90
N GLU A 106 -12.80 6.21 23.39
CA GLU A 106 -12.24 7.31 24.16
C GLU A 106 -11.59 6.69 25.41
N LEU A 107 -10.38 6.14 25.26
CA LEU A 107 -9.55 5.68 26.36
C LEU A 107 -9.29 6.92 27.19
N ASN A 108 -10.11 7.19 28.20
CA ASN A 108 -9.96 8.37 29.04
C ASN A 108 -8.65 8.21 29.81
N ILE A 109 -7.61 8.86 29.30
CA ILE A 109 -6.31 8.93 29.96
C ILE A 109 -6.45 10.03 31.00
N SER A 110 -6.18 9.68 32.27
CA SER A 110 -6.17 10.67 33.33
C SER A 110 -5.07 11.71 33.11
N ASP A 111 -5.26 12.92 33.64
CA ASP A 111 -4.23 13.96 33.61
C ASP A 111 -2.92 13.46 34.25
N ASP A 112 -3.00 12.64 35.30
CA ASP A 112 -1.85 12.00 35.93
C ASP A 112 -1.05 11.11 34.97
N GLU A 113 -1.72 10.37 34.08
CA GLU A 113 -1.05 9.55 33.08
C GLU A 113 -0.42 10.39 31.97
N LEU A 114 -1.05 11.51 31.59
CA LEU A 114 -0.48 12.46 30.62
C LEU A 114 0.73 13.23 31.16
N ASN A 115 0.79 13.42 32.48
CA ASN A 115 1.89 14.09 33.17
C ASN A 115 3.12 13.18 33.39
N LYS A 116 3.03 11.89 33.07
CA LYS A 116 4.18 10.98 33.11
C LYS A 116 5.14 11.24 31.94
N PRO A 117 6.45 11.07 32.12
CA PRO A 117 7.40 11.15 31.02
C PRO A 117 7.03 10.22 29.87
N LEU A 118 7.00 10.77 28.65
CA LEU A 118 6.67 10.03 27.45
C LEU A 118 7.91 9.28 26.94
N PHE A 119 7.86 7.95 26.95
CA PHE A 119 8.93 7.13 26.41
C PHE A 119 8.43 6.15 25.36
N THR A 120 8.97 6.24 24.14
CA THR A 120 8.64 5.31 23.04
C THR A 120 9.01 3.86 23.36
N HIS A 121 9.98 3.62 24.27
CA HIS A 121 10.35 2.28 24.69
C HIS A 121 9.24 1.58 25.49
N GLU A 122 8.40 2.31 26.23
CA GLU A 122 7.28 1.72 26.97
C GLU A 122 6.23 1.17 26.00
N PHE A 123 5.96 1.91 24.92
CA PHE A 123 5.10 1.44 23.83
C PHE A 123 5.67 0.20 23.14
N ILE A 124 6.96 0.22 22.78
CA ILE A 124 7.64 -0.93 22.16
C ILE A 124 7.63 -2.14 23.09
N SER A 125 7.90 -1.93 24.39
CA SER A 125 7.92 -3.00 25.39
C SER A 125 6.55 -3.63 25.57
N ALA A 126 5.48 -2.83 25.60
CA ALA A 126 4.11 -3.33 25.69
C ALA A 126 3.74 -4.21 24.49
N ILE A 127 4.12 -3.81 23.27
CA ILE A 127 3.89 -4.63 22.08
C ILE A 127 4.72 -5.93 22.12
N LYS A 128 6.00 -5.85 22.48
CA LYS A 128 6.88 -7.02 22.63
C LYS A 128 6.31 -8.04 23.63
N SER A 129 5.70 -7.58 24.72
CA SER A 129 5.13 -8.44 25.76
C SER A 129 3.70 -8.91 25.47
N GLY A 130 3.07 -8.44 24.38
CA GLY A 130 1.66 -8.73 24.07
C GLY A 130 0.66 -8.01 24.99
N ASP A 131 1.08 -6.95 25.70
CA ASP A 131 0.20 -6.13 26.56
C ASP A 131 -0.49 -5.05 25.72
N ILE A 132 -1.57 -5.44 25.04
CA ILE A 132 -2.29 -4.59 24.09
C ILE A 132 -2.96 -3.39 24.76
N GLU A 133 -3.44 -3.54 25.99
CA GLU A 133 -4.07 -2.44 26.72
C GLU A 133 -3.04 -1.38 27.10
N LYS A 134 -1.86 -1.79 27.60
CA LYS A 134 -0.75 -0.86 27.82
C LYS A 134 -0.27 -0.23 26.52
N ALA A 135 -0.18 -1.01 25.43
CA ALA A 135 0.22 -0.48 24.12
C ALA A 135 -0.74 0.60 23.62
N LYS A 136 -2.05 0.42 23.78
CA LYS A 136 -3.06 1.44 23.43
C LYS A 136 -2.93 2.71 24.26
N ILE A 137 -2.71 2.59 25.57
CA ILE A 137 -2.50 3.73 26.47
C ILE A 137 -1.26 4.52 26.03
N GLU A 138 -0.13 3.85 25.84
CA GLU A 138 1.12 4.50 25.44
C GLU A 138 1.05 5.11 24.04
N ALA A 139 0.42 4.43 23.07
CA ALA A 139 0.16 4.99 21.74
C ALA A 139 -0.68 6.28 21.81
N LYS A 140 -1.69 6.32 22.67
CA LYS A 140 -2.54 7.50 22.84
C LYS A 140 -1.81 8.63 23.55
N LYS A 141 -0.98 8.35 24.56
CA LYS A 141 -0.07 9.35 25.16
C LYS A 141 0.85 9.96 24.10
N ILE A 142 1.50 9.13 23.28
CA ILE A 142 2.37 9.60 22.20
C ILE A 142 1.57 10.50 21.24
N SER A 143 0.38 10.07 20.86
CA SER A 143 -0.47 10.82 19.91
C SER A 143 -0.97 12.16 20.45
N MET A 144 -1.13 12.29 21.77
CA MET A 144 -1.64 13.51 22.43
C MET A 144 -0.54 14.51 22.77
N VAL A 145 0.65 14.03 23.16
CA VAL A 145 1.72 14.88 23.71
C VAL A 145 2.85 15.12 22.70
N SER A 146 2.98 14.27 21.66
CA SER A 146 4.03 14.43 20.66
C SER A 146 3.66 15.42 19.56
N ASP A 147 4.65 16.23 19.14
CA ASP A 147 4.58 17.03 17.92
C ASP A 147 4.47 16.18 16.64
N ASN A 148 4.76 14.88 16.73
CA ASN A 148 4.62 13.92 15.64
C ASN A 148 3.81 12.67 16.06
N PRO A 149 2.46 12.74 16.04
CA PRO A 149 1.58 11.59 16.30
C PRO A 149 1.82 10.40 15.36
N SER A 150 2.37 10.64 14.17
CA SER A 150 2.70 9.59 13.19
C SER A 150 3.85 8.70 13.65
N SER A 151 4.60 9.09 14.68
CA SER A 151 5.67 8.28 15.27
C SER A 151 5.18 6.91 15.77
N VAL A 152 3.95 6.82 16.26
CA VAL A 152 3.31 5.53 16.63
C VAL A 152 3.20 4.61 15.42
N ILE A 153 2.76 5.15 14.28
CA ILE A 153 2.60 4.40 13.03
C ILE A 153 3.97 3.93 12.53
N GLU A 154 4.99 4.78 12.58
CA GLU A 154 6.34 4.40 12.17
C GLU A 154 6.95 3.31 13.08
N ILE A 155 6.67 3.33 14.39
CA ILE A 155 7.09 2.25 15.31
C ILE A 155 6.37 0.94 14.95
N ILE A 156 5.06 0.98 14.66
CA ILE A 156 4.32 -0.20 14.20
C ILE A 156 4.83 -0.67 12.84
N MET A 157 5.31 0.22 11.97
CA MET A 157 5.97 -0.15 10.73
C MET A 157 7.25 -0.96 10.97
N GLU A 158 8.06 -0.61 11.96
CA GLU A 158 9.25 -1.42 12.31
C GLU A 158 8.84 -2.85 12.71
N ILE A 159 7.74 -3.00 13.45
CA ILE A 159 7.15 -4.32 13.76
C ILE A 159 6.71 -5.01 12.47
N GLY A 160 5.98 -4.30 11.61
CA GLY A 160 5.52 -4.81 10.32
C GLY A 160 6.66 -5.28 9.41
N ILE A 161 7.82 -4.59 9.43
CA ILE A 161 9.01 -4.96 8.67
C ILE A 161 9.68 -6.21 9.22
N MET A 162 9.75 -6.37 10.55
CA MET A 162 10.30 -7.58 11.16
C MET A 162 9.39 -8.80 10.97
N ASN A 163 8.12 -8.57 10.65
CA ASN A 163 7.11 -9.59 10.40
C ASN A 163 6.50 -9.39 8.99
N MET A 164 7.37 -9.14 8.00
CA MET A 164 6.98 -8.64 6.68
C MET A 164 5.99 -9.55 5.96
N ASP A 165 6.19 -10.87 6.03
CA ASP A 165 5.32 -11.85 5.36
C ASP A 165 3.88 -11.83 5.91
N GLU A 166 3.69 -11.48 7.18
CA GLU A 166 2.39 -11.48 7.86
C GLU A 166 1.72 -10.10 7.86
N LEU A 167 2.50 -9.04 8.07
CA LEU A 167 2.00 -7.69 8.33
C LEU A 167 2.41 -6.65 7.29
N GLY A 168 3.45 -6.92 6.49
CA GLY A 168 4.15 -5.89 5.72
C GLY A 168 3.24 -5.09 4.78
N ALA A 169 2.45 -5.77 3.95
CA ALA A 169 1.53 -5.11 3.01
C ALA A 169 0.42 -4.32 3.72
N PHE A 170 -0.13 -4.86 4.81
CA PHE A 170 -1.18 -4.22 5.60
C PHE A 170 -0.65 -2.96 6.29
N VAL A 171 0.42 -3.08 7.07
CA VAL A 171 0.98 -1.95 7.84
C VAL A 171 1.46 -0.86 6.89
N TYR A 172 2.12 -1.23 5.78
CA TYR A 172 2.49 -0.29 4.71
C TYR A 172 1.28 0.49 4.17
N SER A 173 0.20 -0.22 3.85
CA SER A 173 -1.01 0.41 3.32
C SER A 173 -1.64 1.38 4.32
N VAL A 174 -1.66 1.03 5.61
CA VAL A 174 -2.15 1.93 6.66
C VAL A 174 -1.26 3.18 6.79
N TYR A 175 0.06 3.01 6.82
CA TYR A 175 1.01 4.13 6.88
C TYR A 175 0.88 5.08 5.69
N ARG A 176 0.83 4.55 4.47
CA ARG A 176 0.63 5.36 3.25
C ARG A 176 -0.70 6.10 3.26
N SER A 177 -1.74 5.46 3.80
CA SER A 177 -3.06 6.09 3.94
C SER A 177 -3.04 7.23 4.95
N SER A 178 -2.35 7.03 6.07
CA SER A 178 -2.17 8.05 7.11
C SER A 178 -1.43 9.29 6.58
N ILE A 179 -0.29 9.09 5.92
CA ILE A 179 0.47 10.20 5.30
C ILE A 179 -0.39 10.94 4.28
N PHE A 180 -1.08 10.20 3.40
CA PHE A 180 -1.91 10.81 2.36
C PHE A 180 -3.10 11.60 2.95
N SER A 181 -3.67 11.12 4.06
CA SER A 181 -4.80 11.77 4.73
C SER A 181 -4.38 12.97 5.59
N GLY A 182 -3.11 13.01 5.99
CA GLY A 182 -2.52 14.05 6.82
C GLY A 182 -2.70 13.81 8.32
N SER A 183 -1.90 14.52 9.13
CA SER A 183 -1.74 14.30 10.57
C SER A 183 -3.04 14.35 11.38
N LYS A 184 -4.03 15.14 10.95
CA LYS A 184 -5.35 15.27 11.62
C LYS A 184 -6.10 13.93 11.72
N ASN A 185 -5.88 13.03 10.76
CA ASN A 185 -6.57 11.74 10.69
C ASN A 185 -5.71 10.57 11.19
N SER A 186 -4.48 10.84 11.66
CA SER A 186 -3.52 9.81 12.10
C SER A 186 -4.10 8.85 13.15
N HIS A 187 -4.91 9.38 14.08
CA HIS A 187 -5.55 8.61 15.15
C HIS A 187 -6.42 7.44 14.64
N VAL A 188 -7.10 7.62 13.50
CA VAL A 188 -7.93 6.57 12.87
C VAL A 188 -7.04 5.40 12.43
N PHE A 189 -5.92 5.72 11.79
CA PHE A 189 -4.98 4.71 11.29
C PHE A 189 -4.21 4.03 12.41
N ILE A 190 -3.88 4.76 13.48
CA ILE A 190 -3.30 4.19 14.71
C ILE A 190 -4.27 3.18 15.32
N ALA A 191 -5.55 3.54 15.48
CA ALA A 191 -6.56 2.62 16.02
C ALA A 191 -6.70 1.34 15.18
N LEU A 192 -6.71 1.47 13.85
CA LEU A 192 -6.73 0.31 12.95
C LEU A 192 -5.49 -0.59 13.15
N LEU A 193 -4.30 -0.01 13.22
CA LEU A 193 -3.06 -0.77 13.45
C LEU A 193 -3.05 -1.48 14.80
N LEU A 194 -3.42 -0.78 15.87
CA LEU A 194 -3.49 -1.36 17.21
C LEU A 194 -4.54 -2.47 17.28
N SER A 195 -5.61 -2.39 16.49
CA SER A 195 -6.60 -3.46 16.42
C SER A 195 -6.04 -4.75 15.82
N CYS A 196 -5.01 -4.66 14.98
CA CYS A 196 -4.34 -5.80 14.36
C CYS A 196 -3.33 -6.50 15.28
N LEU A 197 -2.86 -5.79 16.31
CA LEU A 197 -1.96 -6.39 17.31
C LEU A 197 -2.80 -7.23 18.27
N ASP A 198 -2.51 -8.53 18.33
CA ASP A 198 -3.08 -9.45 19.29
C ASP A 198 -2.10 -9.70 20.46
N ASN A 199 -2.51 -10.50 21.45
CA ASN A 199 -1.71 -10.79 22.65
C ASN A 199 -0.48 -11.67 22.37
N ARG A 200 -0.11 -11.92 21.10
CA ARG A 200 1.15 -12.61 20.78
C ARG A 200 2.33 -11.66 20.96
N GLN A 201 3.49 -12.27 21.18
CA GLN A 201 4.75 -11.54 21.22
C GLN A 201 5.19 -11.24 19.79
N TRP A 202 5.35 -9.95 19.49
CA TRP A 202 5.80 -9.49 18.19
C TRP A 202 7.31 -9.34 18.16
N SER A 203 7.94 -9.93 17.14
CA SER A 203 9.37 -9.79 16.92
C SER A 203 9.73 -8.34 16.60
N PHE A 204 10.70 -7.81 17.33
CA PHE A 204 11.22 -6.45 17.15
C PHE A 204 12.75 -6.42 17.36
N ASP A 205 13.40 -7.57 17.37
CA ASP A 205 14.86 -7.66 17.52
C ASP A 205 15.54 -7.48 16.16
N ILE A 206 15.91 -6.23 15.88
CA ILE A 206 16.70 -5.88 14.71
C ILE A 206 18.10 -6.47 14.89
N LYS A 207 18.38 -7.59 14.21
CA LYS A 207 19.75 -8.09 14.07
C LYS A 207 20.50 -7.15 13.14
N ARG A 208 21.41 -6.34 13.69
CA ARG A 208 22.18 -5.31 12.96
C ARG A 208 23.31 -5.87 12.10
N GLU A 209 23.20 -7.11 11.67
CA GLU A 209 24.23 -7.79 10.88
C GLU A 209 23.79 -7.83 9.41
N ASN A 210 24.73 -7.59 8.48
CA ASN A 210 24.53 -7.69 7.03
C ASN A 210 23.52 -6.67 6.43
N GLN A 211 23.68 -5.39 6.74
CA GLN A 211 22.91 -4.34 6.06
C GLN A 211 23.26 -4.28 4.57
N LEU A 212 22.24 -4.37 3.71
CA LEU A 212 22.41 -4.23 2.27
C LEU A 212 22.65 -2.75 1.91
N SER A 213 23.44 -2.51 0.86
CA SER A 213 23.59 -1.17 0.28
C SER A 213 22.39 -0.77 -0.58
N ASP A 214 21.73 -1.74 -1.20
CA ASP A 214 20.58 -1.60 -2.07
C ASP A 214 19.70 -2.84 -1.93
N LEU A 215 18.38 -2.69 -1.97
CA LEU A 215 17.43 -3.81 -1.96
C LEU A 215 17.11 -4.29 -3.38
N SER A 216 17.35 -3.45 -4.39
CA SER A 216 17.04 -3.72 -5.80
C SER A 216 17.88 -4.86 -6.39
N LEU A 217 18.97 -5.25 -5.73
CA LEU A 217 19.79 -6.40 -6.11
C LEU A 217 19.05 -7.75 -6.06
N PHE A 218 17.90 -7.82 -5.37
CA PHE A 218 16.97 -8.96 -5.45
C PHE A 218 15.87 -8.82 -6.51
N MET A 219 15.81 -7.72 -7.27
CA MET A 219 14.70 -7.41 -8.18
C MET A 219 14.51 -8.48 -9.26
N ASN A 220 15.59 -8.89 -9.93
CA ASN A 220 15.51 -9.92 -10.96
C ASN A 220 15.06 -11.26 -10.39
N PHE A 221 15.62 -11.65 -9.24
CA PHE A 221 15.24 -12.88 -8.56
C PHE A 221 13.75 -12.86 -8.17
N ALA A 222 13.27 -11.78 -7.56
CA ALA A 222 11.87 -11.63 -7.19
C ALA A 222 10.95 -11.66 -8.43
N LEU A 223 11.32 -10.93 -9.49
CA LEU A 223 10.55 -10.93 -10.73
C LEU A 223 10.52 -12.29 -11.42
N GLU A 224 11.53 -13.13 -11.27
CA GLU A 224 11.60 -14.44 -11.94
C GLU A 224 10.99 -15.58 -11.10
N ASN A 225 11.24 -15.59 -9.79
CA ASN A 225 10.98 -16.75 -8.93
C ASN A 225 9.80 -16.59 -7.97
N SER A 226 9.37 -15.36 -7.68
CA SER A 226 8.30 -15.14 -6.71
C SER A 226 6.91 -15.43 -7.27
N ASN A 227 5.98 -15.81 -6.40
CA ASN A 227 4.56 -15.69 -6.72
C ASN A 227 4.10 -14.22 -6.67
N LEU A 228 2.87 -13.93 -7.10
CA LEU A 228 2.39 -12.54 -7.18
C LEU A 228 2.27 -11.84 -5.81
N SER A 229 1.94 -12.58 -4.75
CA SER A 229 1.85 -12.03 -3.39
C SER A 229 3.24 -11.64 -2.86
N GLU A 230 4.21 -12.52 -3.05
CA GLU A 230 5.63 -12.26 -2.75
C GLU A 230 6.18 -11.06 -3.54
N LEU A 231 5.79 -10.93 -4.81
CA LEU A 231 6.20 -9.79 -5.63
C LEU A 231 5.58 -8.48 -5.15
N ASN A 232 4.34 -8.49 -4.67
CA ASN A 232 3.72 -7.32 -4.03
C ASN A 232 4.46 -6.92 -2.75
N LEU A 233 4.86 -7.92 -1.96
CA LEU A 233 5.62 -7.68 -0.74
C LEU A 233 7.00 -7.12 -1.04
N PHE A 234 7.68 -7.64 -2.07
CA PHE A 234 8.94 -7.09 -2.56
C PHE A 234 8.79 -5.65 -3.07
N SER A 235 7.75 -5.36 -3.86
CA SER A 235 7.48 -3.97 -4.28
C SER A 235 7.20 -3.06 -3.09
N THR A 236 6.53 -3.56 -2.05
CA THR A 236 6.29 -2.83 -0.80
C THR A 236 7.60 -2.52 -0.08
N ALA A 237 8.47 -3.53 0.04
CA ALA A 237 9.80 -3.39 0.62
C ALA A 237 10.65 -2.36 -0.14
N ILE A 238 10.69 -2.40 -1.48
CA ILE A 238 11.39 -1.39 -2.30
C ILE A 238 10.85 0.03 -2.07
N ARG A 239 9.53 0.19 -1.92
CA ARG A 239 8.91 1.49 -1.64
C ARG A 239 9.23 2.00 -0.24
N LEU A 240 9.33 1.12 0.75
CA LEU A 240 9.78 1.46 2.10
C LEU A 240 11.27 1.80 2.12
N TRP A 241 12.10 1.03 1.42
CA TRP A 241 13.55 1.23 1.31
C TRP A 241 13.94 2.61 0.73
N ASN A 242 13.18 3.04 -0.27
CA ASN A 242 13.34 4.32 -0.96
C ASN A 242 12.49 5.45 -0.37
N GLY A 243 11.66 5.15 0.63
CA GLY A 243 10.82 6.15 1.30
C GLY A 243 11.67 7.13 2.11
N GLU A 244 11.08 8.28 2.41
CA GLU A 244 11.62 9.24 3.37
C GLU A 244 10.82 9.11 4.68
N CYS A 245 11.48 8.71 5.77
CA CYS A 245 10.93 8.75 7.12
C CYS A 245 12.04 8.94 8.16
N VAL A 246 11.67 9.31 9.38
CA VAL A 246 12.63 9.51 10.48
C VAL A 246 13.33 8.21 10.87
N ARG A 247 12.65 7.06 10.69
CA ARG A 247 13.11 5.72 11.04
C ARG A 247 13.73 4.95 9.87
N GLN A 248 14.17 5.64 8.83
CA GLN A 248 14.62 5.01 7.57
C GLN A 248 15.77 4.02 7.77
N THR A 249 16.70 4.30 8.68
CA THR A 249 17.80 3.38 9.02
C THR A 249 17.27 2.05 9.54
N ASN A 250 16.34 2.08 10.52
CA ASN A 250 15.72 0.89 11.09
C ASN A 250 14.93 0.11 10.03
N PHE A 251 14.23 0.82 9.14
CA PHE A 251 13.51 0.18 8.04
C PHE A 251 14.47 -0.58 7.12
N ARG A 252 15.58 0.04 6.72
CA ARG A 252 16.59 -0.61 5.85
C ARG A 252 17.26 -1.80 6.52
N GLU A 253 17.54 -1.72 7.82
CA GLU A 253 18.10 -2.85 8.57
C GLU A 253 17.12 -4.05 8.59
N GLY A 254 15.87 -3.82 8.98
CA GLY A 254 14.85 -4.88 9.01
C GLY A 254 14.54 -5.46 7.62
N LEU A 255 14.45 -4.60 6.60
CA LEU A 255 14.24 -5.04 5.21
C LEU A 255 15.43 -5.82 4.65
N SER A 256 16.67 -5.47 5.04
CA SER A 256 17.86 -6.24 4.66
C SER A 256 17.78 -7.66 5.22
N PHE A 257 17.48 -7.77 6.51
CA PHE A 257 17.32 -9.06 7.19
C PHE A 257 16.21 -9.90 6.54
N TRP A 258 15.03 -9.30 6.31
CA TRP A 258 13.91 -9.98 5.64
C TRP A 258 14.31 -10.46 4.24
N ALA A 259 14.88 -9.59 3.41
CA ALA A 259 15.19 -9.91 2.02
C ALA A 259 16.28 -10.99 1.89
N ILE A 260 17.34 -10.94 2.70
CA ILE A 260 18.39 -11.97 2.71
C ILE A 260 17.81 -13.34 3.04
N ASN A 261 16.94 -13.42 4.05
CA ASN A 261 16.30 -14.69 4.42
C ASN A 261 15.29 -15.17 3.38
N ARG A 262 14.60 -14.25 2.70
CA ARG A 262 13.51 -14.57 1.78
C ARG A 262 13.99 -14.98 0.39
N PHE A 263 15.04 -14.33 -0.10
CA PHE A 263 15.50 -14.46 -1.48
C PHE A 263 16.85 -15.18 -1.60
N ASP A 264 17.35 -15.78 -0.51
CA ASP A 264 18.56 -16.62 -0.36
C ASP A 264 19.66 -16.34 -1.40
N ALA A 265 20.74 -15.67 -0.96
CA ALA A 265 21.76 -15.00 -1.78
C ALA A 265 22.69 -15.91 -2.61
N LEU A 266 22.15 -16.92 -3.29
CA LEU A 266 22.86 -17.84 -4.20
C LEU A 266 22.21 -17.86 -5.58
N SER A 267 22.22 -16.72 -6.27
CA SER A 267 22.31 -16.64 -7.76
C SER A 267 22.15 -15.19 -8.25
N ILE A 268 23.10 -14.31 -7.90
CA ILE A 268 23.30 -13.10 -8.70
C ILE A 268 24.29 -13.46 -9.82
N GLU A 269 23.82 -14.19 -10.83
CA GLU A 269 24.51 -14.18 -12.12
C GLU A 269 24.04 -12.94 -12.89
N GLU A 270 24.93 -11.95 -13.00
CA GLU A 270 24.74 -10.80 -13.87
C GLU A 270 24.68 -11.25 -15.34
N SER A 271 23.49 -11.61 -15.82
CA SER A 271 23.28 -11.79 -17.26
C SER A 271 23.06 -10.42 -17.91
N LYS A 272 24.15 -9.75 -18.29
CA LYS A 272 24.11 -8.62 -19.22
C LYS A 272 23.72 -9.13 -20.61
N ARG A 273 22.42 -9.23 -20.88
CA ARG A 273 21.90 -9.39 -22.24
C ARG A 273 21.37 -8.05 -22.73
N THR A 274 22.07 -7.47 -23.69
CA THR A 274 21.63 -6.31 -24.46
C THR A 274 20.45 -6.71 -25.34
N SER A 275 19.28 -6.12 -25.07
CA SER A 275 18.12 -6.20 -25.95
C SER A 275 18.18 -5.13 -27.02
N SER A 276 17.97 -5.55 -28.27
CA SER A 276 17.86 -4.66 -29.43
C SER A 276 16.49 -3.99 -29.44
N ILE A 277 16.47 -2.66 -29.48
CA ILE A 277 15.25 -1.84 -29.52
C ILE A 277 14.68 -1.90 -30.93
N ASN A 278 13.50 -2.52 -31.10
CA ASN A 278 12.77 -2.51 -32.37
C ASN A 278 11.65 -1.46 -32.37
N ASN A 279 11.54 -0.73 -33.50
CA ASN A 279 10.67 0.44 -33.68
C ASN A 279 9.22 0.09 -34.06
N SER A 280 8.51 -0.66 -33.22
CA SER A 280 7.07 -0.87 -33.43
C SER A 280 6.21 0.17 -32.70
N LYS A 281 5.24 0.75 -33.41
CA LYS A 281 4.37 1.88 -32.98
C LYS A 281 3.06 1.49 -32.27
N LYS A 282 2.88 0.23 -31.87
CA LYS A 282 1.65 -0.19 -31.15
C LYS A 282 1.72 0.15 -29.65
N ASP A 283 0.56 0.36 -29.04
CA ASP A 283 0.41 0.72 -27.61
C ASP A 283 0.71 -0.48 -26.69
N ILE A 284 1.18 -0.22 -25.47
CA ILE A 284 1.55 -1.20 -24.43
C ILE A 284 0.43 -2.21 -24.18
N ILE A 285 -0.83 -1.73 -24.11
CA ILE A 285 -2.00 -2.59 -23.87
C ILE A 285 -2.17 -3.65 -24.97
N TYR A 286 -1.86 -3.29 -26.22
CA TYR A 286 -1.93 -4.25 -27.32
C TYR A 286 -0.95 -5.41 -27.08
N TYR A 287 0.27 -5.11 -26.63
CA TYR A 287 1.30 -6.13 -26.41
C TYR A 287 1.05 -7.02 -25.20
N ILE A 288 0.45 -6.45 -24.14
CA ILE A 288 -0.04 -7.23 -23.01
C ILE A 288 -1.07 -8.26 -23.50
N LYS A 289 -2.05 -7.84 -24.30
CA LYS A 289 -3.10 -8.73 -24.82
C LYS A 289 -2.57 -9.77 -25.82
N SER A 290 -1.58 -9.42 -26.62
CA SER A 290 -1.00 -10.36 -27.59
C SER A 290 -0.01 -11.35 -26.96
N GLY A 291 0.34 -11.19 -25.68
CA GLY A 291 1.33 -12.03 -25.01
C GLY A 291 2.76 -11.90 -25.56
N ASN A 292 3.08 -10.81 -26.28
CA ASN A 292 4.41 -10.64 -26.89
C ASN A 292 5.36 -9.93 -25.92
N VAL A 293 6.14 -10.74 -25.19
CA VAL A 293 7.07 -10.27 -24.14
C VAL A 293 8.10 -9.28 -24.67
N HIS A 294 8.72 -9.56 -25.83
CA HIS A 294 9.80 -8.75 -26.38
C HIS A 294 9.33 -7.36 -26.81
N ASP A 295 8.21 -7.29 -27.51
CA ASP A 295 7.68 -6.01 -27.96
C ASP A 295 7.08 -5.21 -26.79
N LEU A 296 6.50 -5.90 -25.80
CA LEU A 296 6.06 -5.29 -24.55
C LEU A 296 7.23 -4.69 -23.78
N SER A 297 8.33 -5.41 -23.59
CA SER A 297 9.51 -4.89 -22.89
C SER A 297 10.08 -3.66 -23.59
N ASN A 298 10.16 -3.69 -24.93
CA ASN A 298 10.58 -2.52 -25.72
C ASN A 298 9.62 -1.33 -25.61
N ALA A 299 8.31 -1.58 -25.50
CA ALA A 299 7.33 -0.53 -25.25
C ALA A 299 7.47 0.06 -23.83
N LEU A 300 7.70 -0.78 -22.82
CA LEU A 300 7.92 -0.35 -21.44
C LEU A 300 9.20 0.47 -21.27
N ILE A 301 10.32 0.07 -21.89
CA ILE A 301 11.58 0.83 -21.88
C ILE A 301 11.37 2.23 -22.49
N ARG A 302 10.61 2.33 -23.59
CA ARG A 302 10.26 3.62 -24.22
C ARG A 302 9.35 4.46 -23.33
N ALA A 303 8.38 3.85 -22.67
CA ALA A 303 7.52 4.54 -21.73
C ALA A 303 8.32 5.07 -20.52
N GLN A 304 9.26 4.28 -19.99
CA GLN A 304 10.14 4.69 -18.91
C GLN A 304 11.01 5.88 -19.31
N SER A 305 11.65 5.84 -20.49
CA SER A 305 12.52 6.93 -20.96
C SER A 305 11.79 8.24 -21.24
N LYS A 306 10.49 8.17 -21.56
CA LYS A 306 9.62 9.33 -21.78
C LYS A 306 8.77 9.71 -20.58
N ASN A 307 8.86 8.96 -19.48
CA ASN A 307 7.99 9.09 -18.31
C ASN A 307 6.48 8.98 -18.63
N GLU A 308 6.12 8.11 -19.59
CA GLU A 308 4.74 7.88 -20.06
C GLU A 308 4.08 6.73 -19.28
N TRP A 309 3.37 7.05 -18.21
CA TRP A 309 2.82 6.04 -17.29
C TRP A 309 1.29 5.96 -17.26
N THR A 310 0.57 6.43 -18.29
CA THR A 310 -0.91 6.42 -18.30
C THR A 310 -1.50 5.03 -18.59
N TRP A 311 -0.73 4.14 -19.22
CA TRP A 311 -1.17 2.80 -19.63
C TRP A 311 -1.71 1.89 -18.51
N PRO A 312 -1.22 1.91 -17.26
CA PRO A 312 -1.76 1.06 -16.19
C PRO A 312 -3.19 1.48 -15.82
N ALA A 313 -3.47 2.79 -15.76
CA ALA A 313 -4.82 3.29 -15.51
C ALA A 313 -5.79 2.87 -16.62
N ASN A 314 -5.34 2.95 -17.87
CA ASN A 314 -6.12 2.49 -19.03
C ASN A 314 -6.38 0.97 -18.99
N LEU A 315 -5.38 0.18 -18.54
CA LEU A 315 -5.53 -1.27 -18.39
C LEU A 315 -6.54 -1.62 -17.29
N VAL A 316 -6.50 -0.91 -16.15
CA VAL A 316 -7.47 -1.07 -15.06
C VAL A 316 -8.89 -0.79 -15.54
N GLU A 317 -9.11 0.28 -16.31
CA GLU A 317 -10.44 0.55 -16.88
C GLU A 317 -10.94 -0.59 -17.76
N LEU A 318 -10.05 -1.22 -18.54
CA LEU A 318 -10.40 -2.37 -19.35
C LEU A 318 -10.77 -3.57 -18.47
N TRP A 319 -9.99 -3.86 -17.42
CA TRP A 319 -10.30 -4.94 -16.49
C TRP A 319 -11.64 -4.72 -15.79
N ILE A 320 -11.93 -3.50 -15.35
CA ILE A 320 -13.22 -3.16 -14.71
C ILE A 320 -14.38 -3.37 -15.70
N LYS A 321 -14.21 -3.01 -16.98
CA LYS A 321 -15.24 -3.22 -18.01
C LYS A 321 -15.42 -4.69 -18.42
N SER A 322 -14.34 -5.47 -18.45
CA SER A 322 -14.36 -6.85 -18.94
C SER A 322 -14.70 -7.86 -17.85
N SER A 323 -14.31 -7.58 -16.61
CA SER A 323 -14.50 -8.50 -15.50
C SER A 323 -15.94 -8.45 -14.99
N LYS A 324 -16.57 -9.62 -14.87
CA LYS A 324 -17.76 -9.82 -14.02
C LYS A 324 -17.38 -10.12 -12.56
N SER A 325 -16.10 -10.37 -12.30
CA SER A 325 -15.58 -10.70 -10.98
C SER A 325 -15.18 -9.46 -10.22
N LEU A 326 -15.47 -9.53 -8.93
CA LEU A 326 -15.17 -8.56 -7.91
C LEU A 326 -13.74 -8.64 -7.37
N ASP A 327 -12.96 -9.63 -7.82
CA ASP A 327 -11.66 -10.02 -7.26
C ASP A 327 -10.47 -9.58 -8.13
N ILE A 328 -10.61 -8.46 -8.84
CA ILE A 328 -9.49 -7.86 -9.58
C ILE A 328 -8.45 -7.40 -8.56
N ASN A 329 -7.25 -7.97 -8.62
CA ASN A 329 -6.14 -7.64 -7.73
C ASN A 329 -5.34 -6.47 -8.31
N PHE A 330 -5.75 -5.25 -7.98
CA PHE A 330 -5.14 -4.02 -8.49
C PHE A 330 -3.72 -3.80 -7.94
N ASP A 331 -3.44 -4.34 -6.76
CA ASP A 331 -2.15 -4.30 -6.08
C ASP A 331 -1.04 -5.03 -6.84
N HIS A 332 -1.35 -6.12 -7.57
CA HIS A 332 -0.37 -6.77 -8.46
C HIS A 332 0.07 -5.82 -9.59
N LEU A 333 -0.88 -5.15 -10.24
CA LEU A 333 -0.56 -4.21 -11.30
C LEU A 333 0.20 -2.99 -10.77
N ASP A 334 -0.27 -2.41 -9.65
CA ASP A 334 0.41 -1.29 -8.98
C ASP A 334 1.85 -1.64 -8.59
N SER A 335 2.09 -2.85 -8.08
CA SER A 335 3.41 -3.33 -7.69
C SER A 335 4.35 -3.46 -8.90
N VAL A 336 3.93 -4.17 -9.94
CA VAL A 336 4.74 -4.35 -11.16
C VAL A 336 4.98 -3.01 -11.87
N GLN A 337 3.98 -2.13 -11.91
CA GLN A 337 4.11 -0.76 -12.44
C GLN A 337 5.15 0.04 -11.66
N SER A 338 5.17 -0.07 -10.34
CA SER A 338 6.13 0.64 -9.50
C SER A 338 7.55 0.15 -9.72
N LEU A 339 7.74 -1.16 -9.83
CA LEU A 339 9.06 -1.75 -10.13
C LEU A 339 9.56 -1.31 -11.51
N ALA A 340 8.66 -1.19 -12.51
CA ALA A 340 9.02 -0.73 -13.86
C ALA A 340 9.63 0.68 -13.89
N LYS A 341 9.33 1.57 -12.93
CA LYS A 341 9.91 2.92 -12.92
C LYS A 341 11.44 2.90 -12.73
N GLY A 342 11.94 1.98 -11.90
CA GLY A 342 13.37 1.86 -11.56
C GLY A 342 14.10 0.69 -12.20
N ALA A 343 13.43 -0.07 -13.07
CA ALA A 343 13.97 -1.28 -13.66
C ALA A 343 15.01 -1.00 -14.75
N ASP A 344 16.05 -1.83 -14.81
CA ASP A 344 16.98 -1.89 -15.93
C ASP A 344 16.37 -2.64 -17.14
N PRO A 345 17.00 -2.61 -18.33
CA PRO A 345 16.47 -3.25 -19.53
C PRO A 345 16.23 -4.77 -19.42
N PHE A 346 17.02 -5.50 -18.61
CA PHE A 346 16.81 -6.92 -18.37
C PHE A 346 15.60 -7.13 -17.45
N SER A 347 15.54 -6.39 -16.34
CA SER A 347 14.37 -6.37 -15.44
C SER A 347 13.06 -6.08 -16.18
N MET A 348 13.10 -5.20 -17.20
CA MET A 348 11.93 -4.88 -18.04
C MET A 348 11.37 -6.07 -18.82
N VAL A 349 12.21 -7.04 -19.20
CA VAL A 349 11.75 -8.28 -19.84
C VAL A 349 10.97 -9.13 -18.86
N LEU A 350 11.43 -9.23 -17.61
CA LEU A 350 10.73 -9.97 -16.57
C LEU A 350 9.41 -9.28 -16.17
N ILE A 351 9.41 -7.94 -16.08
CA ILE A 351 8.21 -7.13 -15.87
C ILE A 351 7.18 -7.37 -16.97
N ALA A 352 7.59 -7.42 -18.24
CA ALA A 352 6.70 -7.73 -19.36
C ALA A 352 6.04 -9.12 -19.18
N LYS A 353 6.79 -10.15 -18.77
CA LYS A 353 6.24 -11.47 -18.46
C LYS A 353 5.19 -11.40 -17.35
N ARG A 354 5.47 -10.68 -16.26
CA ARG A 354 4.55 -10.51 -15.13
C ARG A 354 3.28 -9.75 -15.50
N LEU A 355 3.36 -8.71 -16.32
CA LEU A 355 2.18 -7.99 -16.79
C LEU A 355 1.25 -8.89 -17.63
N ILE A 356 1.81 -9.77 -18.46
CA ILE A 356 1.05 -10.75 -19.23
C ILE A 356 0.37 -11.76 -18.29
N GLU A 357 1.12 -12.28 -17.30
CA GLU A 357 0.58 -13.19 -16.26
C GLU A 357 -0.60 -12.56 -15.50
N ILE A 358 -0.43 -11.33 -15.00
CA ILE A 358 -1.46 -10.62 -14.24
C ILE A 358 -2.69 -10.36 -15.11
N ASN A 359 -2.49 -9.93 -16.36
CA ASN A 359 -3.59 -9.70 -17.29
C ASN A 359 -4.39 -10.98 -17.57
N GLY A 360 -3.71 -12.13 -17.72
CA GLY A 360 -4.36 -13.43 -17.93
C GLY A 360 -5.20 -13.92 -16.73
N ARG A 361 -5.03 -13.36 -15.54
CA ARG A 361 -5.85 -13.64 -14.35
C ARG A 361 -6.98 -12.63 -14.12
N SER A 362 -6.95 -11.48 -14.81
CA SER A 362 -7.84 -10.34 -14.56
C SER A 362 -8.93 -10.16 -15.64
N VAL A 363 -8.79 -10.86 -16.76
CA VAL A 363 -9.75 -10.97 -17.88
C VAL A 363 -10.31 -12.37 -17.88
#